data_AF-A0A423TKG4-F1
#
_entry.id   AF-A0A423TKG4-F1
#
_cell.length_a   1.000
_cell.length_b   1.000
_cell.length_c   1.000
_cell.angle_alpha   90.00
_cell.angle_beta   90.00
_cell.angle_gamma   90.00
#
_symmetry.space_group_name_H-M   'P 1'
#
loop_
_entity.id
_entity.type
_entity.pdbx_description
1 polymer ?
#
loop_
_entity_poly.entity_id
_entity_poly.type
_entity_poly.pdbx_seq_one_letter_code
_entity_poly.pdbx_strand_id
1 'polypeptide(L)'
;MSTTAETWEPYDARVGDFTAGVRWTDRETLGGRAYFTVISEPPSLVLEPAHPQDEGVYTCRVDYRLSTSTRTNVNLTVVIPPGPPMVMWRGQRVVGAVGPLTEGERVDLTCRSVGGRPQPVLTWWRKGLRLPLLTVNSSSDSVTGTYAVEATLTLTASRSVAGVDFTCHAYTPTELHGDDGSAIVQPRTATISLNVTLPPMEVRILGSEQPIAAGRSIRLVCRAVGSHPPAHLTWWSGSSPLRQVVRAIEEGGNVTTATLNILVERQHDGTTLRCTGINPALPHSPLTDTYRLTVYCE
;
A
#
# COMPACT_ATOMS: atom_id res chain seq x y z
N MET A 1 29.62 -53.74 4.65
CA MET A 1 28.54 -54.30 5.48
C MET A 1 27.26 -53.56 5.10
N SER A 2 26.32 -54.29 4.52
CA SER A 2 25.05 -53.78 4.01
C SER A 2 24.04 -53.59 5.14
N THR A 3 23.37 -52.46 5.16
CA THR A 3 22.24 -52.10 6.04
C THR A 3 21.50 -51.01 5.26
N THR A 4 20.21 -51.07 4.92
CA THR A 4 19.05 -51.86 5.34
C THR A 4 18.06 -51.81 4.19
N ALA A 5 17.36 -52.91 3.91
CA ALA A 5 16.17 -52.87 3.07
C ALA A 5 15.06 -52.18 3.88
N GLU A 6 14.73 -50.95 3.51
CA GLU A 6 13.54 -50.27 4.02
C GLU A 6 12.31 -51.04 3.54
N THR A 7 11.38 -51.34 4.45
CA THR A 7 10.15 -52.05 4.14
C THR A 7 9.11 -51.08 3.60
N TRP A 8 9.15 -50.82 2.30
CA TRP A 8 8.10 -50.05 1.61
C TRP A 8 6.96 -50.99 1.24
N GLU A 9 5.73 -50.72 1.69
CA GLU A 9 4.53 -51.42 1.17
C GLU A 9 4.08 -50.72 -0.13
N PRO A 10 4.26 -51.33 -1.32
CA PRO A 10 3.87 -50.72 -2.59
C PRO A 10 2.35 -50.75 -2.77
N TYR A 11 1.78 -49.70 -3.39
CA TYR A 11 0.42 -49.78 -3.92
C TYR A 11 0.38 -50.79 -5.07
N ASP A 12 -0.26 -51.94 -4.86
CA ASP A 12 -0.30 -53.05 -5.81
C ASP A 12 -1.70 -53.24 -6.41
N ALA A 13 -1.94 -52.61 -7.56
CA ALA A 13 -3.17 -52.80 -8.34
C ALA A 13 -3.09 -54.01 -9.30
N ARG A 14 -2.08 -54.89 -9.17
CA ARG A 14 -1.95 -56.03 -10.09
C ARG A 14 -3.02 -57.08 -9.81
N VAL A 15 -3.69 -57.13 -8.65
CA VAL A 15 -4.75 -58.13 -8.39
C VAL A 15 -5.92 -57.45 -7.67
N GLY A 16 -6.90 -56.90 -8.39
CA GLY A 16 -8.13 -56.34 -7.80
C GLY A 16 -8.80 -55.22 -8.59
N ASP A 17 -9.94 -54.74 -8.07
CA ASP A 17 -10.70 -53.59 -8.58
C ASP A 17 -9.91 -52.29 -8.35
N PHE A 18 -9.72 -51.52 -9.42
CA PHE A 18 -8.94 -50.28 -9.47
C PHE A 18 -9.50 -49.18 -8.55
N THR A 19 -10.79 -49.28 -8.18
CA THR A 19 -11.52 -48.29 -7.39
C THR A 19 -11.43 -48.50 -5.87
N ALA A 20 -10.93 -49.66 -5.42
CA ALA A 20 -10.76 -49.99 -3.99
C ALA A 20 -9.50 -49.34 -3.37
N GLY A 21 -9.07 -48.20 -3.93
CA GLY A 21 -7.82 -47.48 -3.68
C GLY A 21 -7.53 -47.29 -2.20
N VAL A 22 -6.76 -48.22 -1.65
CA VAL A 22 -6.23 -48.15 -0.29
C VAL A 22 -5.43 -46.87 -0.19
N ARG A 23 -5.84 -45.97 0.71
CA ARG A 23 -5.06 -44.80 1.13
C ARG A 23 -3.72 -45.31 1.65
N TRP A 24 -2.73 -45.42 0.77
CA TRP A 24 -1.36 -45.65 1.19
C TRP A 24 -0.93 -44.42 1.98
N THR A 25 -0.25 -44.63 3.11
CA THR A 25 0.19 -43.53 3.96
C THR A 25 1.55 -43.85 4.54
N ASP A 26 2.55 -43.00 4.27
CA ASP A 26 3.87 -43.16 4.83
C ASP A 26 3.88 -42.70 6.30
N ARG A 27 4.00 -43.65 7.24
CA ARG A 27 4.00 -43.37 8.69
C ARG A 27 5.41 -43.22 9.28
N GLU A 28 6.43 -43.77 8.62
CA GLU A 28 7.79 -43.84 9.18
C GLU A 28 8.64 -42.61 8.84
N THR A 29 8.52 -42.08 7.62
CA THR A 29 9.36 -40.96 7.13
C THR A 29 8.60 -39.64 7.08
N LEU A 30 7.33 -39.66 6.65
CA LEU A 30 6.48 -38.47 6.48
C LEU A 30 5.40 -38.36 7.55
N GLY A 31 5.42 -39.24 8.57
CA GLY A 31 4.61 -39.12 9.78
C GLY A 31 3.10 -39.18 9.54
N GLY A 32 2.67 -39.83 8.47
CA GLY A 32 1.27 -40.00 8.10
C GLY A 32 0.68 -38.88 7.25
N ARG A 33 1.48 -37.88 6.85
CA ARG A 33 1.04 -36.70 6.08
C ARG A 33 1.03 -36.91 4.57
N ALA A 34 1.65 -37.99 4.10
CA ALA A 34 1.71 -38.34 2.69
C ALA A 34 0.70 -39.42 2.37
N TYR A 35 -0.08 -39.26 1.31
CA TYR A 35 -0.96 -40.29 0.80
C TYR A 35 -1.03 -40.32 -0.72
N PHE A 36 -1.18 -41.52 -1.30
CA PHE A 36 -1.30 -41.69 -2.74
C PHE A 36 -2.76 -41.74 -3.16
N THR A 37 -3.15 -40.94 -4.16
CA THR A 37 -4.50 -40.94 -4.74
C THR A 37 -4.46 -41.38 -6.20
N VAL A 38 -5.27 -42.39 -6.52
CA VAL A 38 -5.48 -42.90 -7.88
C VAL A 38 -6.70 -42.26 -8.55
N ILE A 39 -7.44 -41.43 -7.82
CA ILE A 39 -8.66 -40.75 -8.31
C ILE A 39 -8.29 -39.48 -9.09
N SER A 40 -7.12 -38.88 -8.85
CA SER A 40 -6.63 -37.77 -9.67
C SER A 40 -6.13 -38.29 -11.02
N GLU A 41 -6.31 -37.50 -12.09
CA GLU A 41 -5.69 -37.73 -13.39
C GLU A 41 -4.66 -36.62 -13.65
N PRO A 42 -3.34 -36.89 -13.58
CA PRO A 42 -2.72 -38.18 -13.28
C PRO A 42 -2.77 -38.57 -11.78
N PRO A 43 -2.65 -39.88 -11.45
CA PRO A 43 -2.50 -40.33 -10.07
C PRO A 43 -1.34 -39.62 -9.37
N SER A 44 -1.58 -39.15 -8.14
CA SER A 44 -0.69 -38.20 -7.47
C SER A 44 -0.37 -38.61 -6.04
N LEU A 45 0.87 -38.35 -5.63
CA LEU A 45 1.27 -38.37 -4.23
C LEU A 45 0.95 -37.00 -3.63
N VAL A 46 0.08 -36.98 -2.63
CA VAL A 46 -0.28 -35.77 -1.89
C VAL A 46 0.46 -35.75 -0.56
N LEU A 47 1.14 -34.64 -0.26
CA LEU A 47 1.84 -34.42 1.01
C LEU A 47 1.26 -33.18 1.68
N GLU A 48 0.51 -33.37 2.78
CA GLU A 48 -0.22 -32.27 3.42
C GLU A 48 -0.28 -32.44 4.95
N PRO A 49 0.15 -31.43 5.74
CA PRO A 49 0.84 -30.20 5.33
C PRO A 49 2.32 -30.47 5.01
N ALA A 50 2.89 -29.74 4.05
CA ALA A 50 4.32 -29.80 3.75
C ALA A 50 5.17 -29.05 4.80
N HIS A 51 6.33 -29.61 5.15
CA HIS A 51 7.31 -29.05 6.09
C HIS A 51 8.66 -28.80 5.40
N PRO A 52 9.48 -27.86 5.89
CA PRO A 52 10.81 -27.59 5.30
C PRO A 52 11.77 -28.79 5.29
N GLN A 53 11.53 -29.78 6.15
CA GLN A 53 12.31 -31.02 6.25
C GLN A 53 11.94 -32.05 5.18
N ASP A 54 10.80 -31.86 4.50
CA ASP A 54 10.35 -32.75 3.43
C ASP A 54 11.12 -32.50 2.12
N GLU A 55 11.95 -31.45 2.07
CA GLU A 55 12.77 -31.12 0.90
C GLU A 55 13.76 -32.23 0.57
N GLY A 56 13.77 -32.66 -0.70
CA GLY A 56 14.58 -33.79 -1.13
C GLY A 56 14.14 -34.41 -2.44
N VAL A 57 14.82 -35.49 -2.82
CA VAL A 57 14.54 -36.23 -4.06
C VAL A 57 13.61 -37.41 -3.77
N TYR A 58 12.41 -37.35 -4.34
CA TYR A 58 11.40 -38.40 -4.26
C TYR A 58 11.50 -39.28 -5.50
N THR A 59 11.45 -40.60 -5.34
CA THR A 59 11.52 -41.55 -6.46
C THR A 59 10.17 -42.22 -6.66
N CYS A 60 9.53 -41.96 -7.80
CA CYS A 60 8.37 -42.72 -8.25
C CYS A 60 8.87 -43.98 -8.97
N ARG A 61 8.47 -45.15 -8.49
CA ARG A 61 8.79 -46.44 -9.11
C ARG A 61 7.50 -47.14 -9.54
N VAL A 62 7.44 -47.56 -10.79
CA VAL A 62 6.32 -48.33 -11.35
C VAL A 62 6.83 -49.70 -11.79
N ASP A 63 6.27 -50.76 -11.23
CA ASP A 63 6.60 -52.14 -11.56
C ASP A 63 5.51 -52.75 -12.45
N TYR A 64 5.86 -53.12 -13.68
CA TYR A 64 4.93 -53.74 -14.63
C TYR A 64 4.98 -55.28 -14.55
N ARG A 65 3.91 -55.94 -14.99
CA ARG A 65 3.83 -57.42 -15.02
C ARG A 65 4.74 -58.06 -16.07
N LEU A 66 4.91 -57.42 -17.22
CA LEU A 66 5.56 -58.00 -18.41
C LEU A 66 6.73 -57.15 -18.94
N SER A 67 7.02 -56.02 -18.31
CA SER A 67 8.09 -55.11 -18.73
C SER A 67 8.93 -54.68 -17.52
N THR A 68 10.07 -54.04 -17.79
CA THR A 68 10.99 -53.55 -16.75
C THR A 68 10.38 -52.40 -15.96
N SER A 69 10.73 -52.33 -14.68
CA SER A 69 10.29 -51.24 -13.81
C SER A 69 10.79 -49.89 -14.30
N THR A 70 9.93 -48.87 -14.31
CA THR A 70 10.32 -47.48 -14.58
C THR A 70 10.55 -46.74 -13.27
N ARG A 71 11.56 -45.87 -13.23
CA ARG A 71 11.81 -44.97 -12.11
C ARG A 71 11.92 -43.54 -12.60
N THR A 72 11.27 -42.65 -11.88
CA THR A 72 11.30 -41.21 -12.15
C THR A 72 11.62 -40.49 -10.85
N ASN A 73 12.62 -39.62 -10.88
CA ASN A 73 12.99 -38.82 -9.72
C ASN A 73 12.33 -37.44 -9.81
N VAL A 74 11.76 -36.98 -8.71
CA VAL A 74 11.13 -35.66 -8.55
C VAL A 74 11.87 -34.92 -7.44
N ASN A 75 12.34 -33.71 -7.73
CA ASN A 75 13.00 -32.89 -6.73
C ASN A 75 11.96 -31.98 -6.06
N LEU A 76 11.60 -32.28 -4.81
CA LEU A 76 10.68 -31.47 -4.04
C LEU A 76 11.45 -30.32 -3.39
N THR A 77 11.17 -29.09 -3.81
CA THR A 77 11.65 -27.88 -3.13
C THR A 77 10.54 -27.27 -2.29
N VAL A 78 10.82 -26.96 -1.02
CA VAL A 78 9.82 -26.41 -0.11
C VAL A 78 9.98 -24.90 -0.04
N VAL A 79 8.94 -24.18 -0.44
CA VAL A 79 8.90 -22.72 -0.40
C VAL A 79 8.40 -22.26 0.97
N ILE A 80 9.22 -21.46 1.64
CA ILE A 80 8.84 -20.74 2.85
C ILE A 80 8.38 -19.33 2.41
N PRO A 81 7.13 -18.94 2.67
CA PRO A 81 6.66 -17.60 2.34
C PRO A 81 7.37 -16.54 3.18
N PRO A 82 7.54 -15.31 2.67
CA PRO A 82 8.13 -14.23 3.45
C PRO A 82 7.26 -13.85 4.66
N GLY A 83 7.88 -13.26 5.68
CA GLY A 83 7.15 -12.57 6.75
C GLY A 83 6.28 -11.42 6.20
N PRO A 84 5.31 -10.90 7.00
CA PRO A 84 4.59 -9.70 6.60
C PRO A 84 5.60 -8.52 6.52
N PRO A 85 5.61 -7.76 5.41
CA PRO A 85 6.54 -6.64 5.28
C PRO A 85 6.22 -5.55 6.31
N MET A 86 7.24 -4.81 6.70
CA MET A 86 7.13 -3.63 7.56
C MET A 86 7.78 -2.43 6.88
N VAL A 87 7.09 -1.28 6.90
CA VAL A 87 7.66 -0.03 6.36
C VAL A 87 8.36 0.72 7.49
N MET A 88 9.56 1.18 7.18
CA MET A 88 10.44 1.94 8.06
C MET A 88 10.65 3.33 7.48
N TRP A 89 10.63 4.34 8.34
CA TRP A 89 10.97 5.72 8.02
C TRP A 89 11.86 6.28 9.13
N ARG A 90 13.01 6.88 8.77
CA ARG A 90 14.00 7.38 9.74
C ARG A 90 14.40 6.35 10.82
N GLY A 91 14.50 5.08 10.42
CA GLY A 91 14.87 3.97 11.31
C GLY A 91 13.74 3.46 12.22
N GLN A 92 12.53 4.02 12.14
CA GLN A 92 11.38 3.60 12.94
C GLN A 92 10.31 2.93 12.07
N ARG A 93 9.63 1.92 12.62
CA ARG A 93 8.48 1.30 11.96
C ARG A 93 7.30 2.27 11.96
N VAL A 94 6.68 2.43 10.78
CA VAL A 94 5.52 3.30 10.58
C VAL A 94 4.31 2.48 10.12
N VAL A 95 3.13 2.87 10.56
CA VAL A 95 1.84 2.25 10.20
C VAL A 95 0.85 3.37 9.90
N GLY A 96 0.09 3.25 8.81
CA GLY A 96 -0.91 4.25 8.42
C GLY A 96 -0.33 5.41 7.61
N ALA A 97 0.26 6.41 8.27
CA ALA A 97 0.73 7.63 7.61
C ALA A 97 2.15 8.04 8.02
N VAL A 98 2.91 8.56 7.05
CA VAL A 98 4.25 9.13 7.23
C VAL A 98 4.17 10.65 7.15
N GLY A 99 4.73 11.34 8.16
CA GLY A 99 4.77 12.79 8.22
C GLY A 99 4.46 13.34 9.62
N PRO A 100 4.22 14.64 9.75
CA PRO A 100 3.99 15.62 8.67
C PRO A 100 5.25 15.93 7.84
N LEU A 101 5.09 16.04 6.53
CA LEU A 101 6.15 16.35 5.55
C LEU A 101 5.93 17.73 4.95
N THR A 102 6.98 18.48 4.64
CA THR A 102 6.84 19.75 3.89
C THR A 102 6.95 19.53 2.38
N GLU A 103 6.28 20.37 1.58
CA GLU A 103 6.39 20.31 0.12
C GLU A 103 7.86 20.51 -0.32
N GLY A 104 8.38 19.57 -1.10
CA GLY A 104 9.79 19.50 -1.52
C GLY A 104 10.69 18.61 -0.64
N GLU A 105 10.22 18.13 0.51
CA GLU A 105 11.01 17.26 1.39
C GLU A 105 11.31 15.90 0.72
N ARG A 106 12.57 15.45 0.79
CA ARG A 106 12.97 14.11 0.35
C ARG A 106 12.60 13.08 1.41
N VAL A 107 11.94 12.01 1.00
CA VAL A 107 11.47 10.92 1.87
C VAL A 107 12.04 9.60 1.39
N ASP A 108 12.79 8.93 2.26
CA ASP A 108 13.30 7.58 2.02
C ASP A 108 12.51 6.60 2.89
N LEU A 109 11.73 5.71 2.25
CA LEU A 109 10.92 4.68 2.89
C LEU A 109 11.55 3.32 2.66
N THR A 110 11.91 2.61 3.72
CA THR A 110 12.49 1.27 3.60
C THR A 110 11.44 0.23 3.94
N CYS A 111 11.06 -0.59 2.96
CA CYS A 111 10.27 -1.78 3.22
C CYS A 111 11.21 -2.92 3.61
N ARG A 112 10.91 -3.62 4.70
CA ARG A 112 11.68 -4.77 5.18
C ARG A 112 10.79 -5.98 5.34
N SER A 113 11.22 -7.13 4.85
CA SER A 113 10.61 -8.43 5.12
C SER A 113 11.67 -9.41 5.59
N VAL A 114 11.34 -10.18 6.63
CA VAL A 114 12.23 -11.18 7.22
C VAL A 114 11.59 -12.55 7.09
N GLY A 115 12.42 -13.54 6.83
CA GLY A 115 11.97 -14.89 6.52
C GLY A 115 11.62 -15.04 5.05
N GLY A 116 11.58 -16.29 4.61
CA GLY A 116 11.29 -16.67 3.25
C GLY A 116 12.46 -17.42 2.61
N ARG A 117 12.12 -18.44 1.83
CA ARG A 117 13.04 -19.30 1.10
C ARG A 117 12.30 -19.84 -0.14
N PRO A 118 12.83 -19.70 -1.38
CA PRO A 118 14.03 -18.95 -1.77
C PRO A 118 13.91 -17.44 -1.50
N GLN A 119 14.98 -16.68 -1.82
CA GLN A 119 15.06 -15.24 -1.56
C GLN A 119 13.80 -14.49 -2.05
N PRO A 120 13.04 -13.84 -1.14
CA PRO A 120 11.87 -13.07 -1.54
C PRO A 120 12.21 -11.81 -2.33
N VAL A 121 11.22 -11.32 -3.07
CA VAL A 121 11.30 -10.05 -3.81
C VAL A 121 10.35 -9.04 -3.18
N LEU A 122 10.86 -7.81 -3.01
CA LEU A 122 10.09 -6.66 -2.58
C LEU A 122 9.80 -5.74 -3.76
N THR A 123 8.56 -5.29 -3.86
CA THR A 123 8.14 -4.30 -4.87
C THR A 123 7.28 -3.22 -4.24
N TRP A 124 7.48 -1.98 -4.67
CA TRP A 124 6.65 -0.86 -4.27
C TRP A 124 5.60 -0.56 -5.34
N TRP A 125 4.39 -0.25 -4.89
CA TRP A 125 3.23 -0.01 -5.74
C TRP A 125 2.56 1.31 -5.36
N ARG A 126 2.09 2.04 -6.36
CA ARG A 126 1.31 3.26 -6.23
C ARG A 126 0.07 3.16 -7.09
N LYS A 127 -1.12 3.24 -6.50
CA LYS A 127 -2.41 3.14 -7.23
C LYS A 127 -2.49 1.90 -8.15
N GLY A 128 -1.98 0.75 -7.69
CA GLY A 128 -1.96 -0.48 -8.47
C GLY A 128 -0.91 -0.54 -9.59
N LEU A 129 -0.03 0.46 -9.71
CA LEU A 129 1.11 0.43 -10.63
C LEU A 129 2.40 0.14 -9.87
N ARG A 130 3.16 -0.85 -10.35
CA ARG A 130 4.50 -1.18 -9.84
C ARG A 130 5.47 -0.05 -10.17
N LEU A 131 6.18 0.43 -9.15
CA LEU A 131 7.24 1.44 -9.30
C LEU A 131 8.55 0.78 -9.77
N PRO A 132 9.41 1.51 -10.51
CA PRO A 132 10.67 1.00 -11.04
C PRO A 132 11.62 0.49 -9.94
N LEU A 133 12.52 -0.42 -10.33
CA LEU A 133 13.40 -1.21 -9.46
C LEU A 133 14.17 -0.34 -8.45
N LEU A 134 14.19 -0.77 -7.21
CA LEU A 134 14.80 -0.10 -6.06
C LEU A 134 15.99 -0.91 -5.55
N THR A 135 16.92 -0.25 -4.87
CA THR A 135 18.06 -0.90 -4.21
C THR A 135 17.55 -1.96 -3.23
N VAL A 136 17.81 -3.23 -3.56
CA VAL A 136 17.46 -4.37 -2.71
C VAL A 136 18.71 -4.77 -1.92
N ASN A 137 18.69 -4.55 -0.61
CA ASN A 137 19.66 -5.18 0.28
C ASN A 137 19.09 -6.51 0.75
N SER A 138 19.88 -7.56 0.69
CA SER A 138 19.49 -8.89 1.17
C SER A 138 20.56 -9.48 2.06
N SER A 139 20.15 -10.06 3.17
CA SER A 139 20.99 -10.89 4.02
C SER A 139 20.36 -12.28 4.16
N SER A 140 21.21 -13.29 4.32
CA SER A 140 20.79 -14.66 4.57
C SER A 140 21.14 -15.05 6.00
N ASP A 141 20.21 -15.69 6.69
CA ASP A 141 20.48 -16.35 7.96
C ASP A 141 21.02 -17.76 7.69
N SER A 142 22.27 -18.01 8.08
CA SER A 142 22.95 -19.30 7.88
C SER A 142 22.39 -20.43 8.74
N VAL A 143 21.68 -20.12 9.83
CA VAL A 143 21.11 -21.12 10.74
C VAL A 143 19.79 -21.65 10.20
N THR A 144 18.90 -20.74 9.78
CA THR A 144 17.57 -21.11 9.27
C THR A 144 17.51 -21.30 7.75
N GLY A 145 18.53 -20.83 7.02
CA GLY A 145 18.54 -20.82 5.55
C GLY A 145 17.49 -19.88 4.95
N THR A 146 16.98 -18.92 5.74
CA THR A 146 15.97 -17.95 5.30
C THR A 146 16.61 -16.60 4.97
N TYR A 147 15.89 -15.78 4.18
CA TYR A 147 16.37 -14.48 3.75
C TYR A 147 15.66 -13.33 4.47
N ALA A 148 16.39 -12.25 4.69
CA ALA A 148 15.84 -10.95 5.02
C ALA A 148 16.14 -10.00 3.85
N VAL A 149 15.13 -9.26 3.42
CA VAL A 149 15.19 -8.36 2.26
C VAL A 149 14.67 -6.98 2.62
N GLU A 150 15.33 -5.97 2.08
CA GLU A 150 14.97 -4.56 2.25
C GLU A 150 14.93 -3.87 0.89
N ALA A 151 13.92 -3.01 0.66
CA ALA A 151 13.78 -2.22 -0.55
C ALA A 151 13.42 -0.77 -0.19
N THR A 152 14.30 0.16 -0.54
CA THR A 152 14.14 1.59 -0.22
C THR A 152 13.52 2.34 -1.39
N LEU A 153 12.38 2.99 -1.15
CA LEU A 153 11.71 3.90 -2.07
C LEU A 153 12.03 5.35 -1.69
N THR A 154 12.66 6.08 -2.61
CA THR A 154 12.89 7.52 -2.48
C THR A 154 11.82 8.32 -3.21
N LEU A 155 11.21 9.27 -2.52
CA LEU A 155 10.17 10.15 -3.03
C LEU A 155 10.47 11.61 -2.66
N THR A 156 9.82 12.54 -3.37
CA THR A 156 9.75 13.94 -2.98
C THR A 156 8.32 14.27 -2.59
N ALA A 157 8.14 14.80 -1.38
CA ALA A 157 6.85 15.25 -0.87
C ALA A 157 6.28 16.34 -1.78
N SER A 158 5.11 16.09 -2.34
CA SER A 158 4.42 17.00 -3.26
C SER A 158 2.92 16.76 -3.20
N ARG A 159 2.14 17.70 -3.76
CA ARG A 159 0.68 17.56 -3.90
C ARG A 159 0.25 16.26 -4.58
N SER A 160 1.04 15.77 -5.53
CA SER A 160 0.71 14.56 -6.30
C SER A 160 0.80 13.26 -5.51
N VAL A 161 1.53 13.26 -4.39
CA VAL A 161 1.74 12.10 -3.52
C VAL A 161 1.10 12.26 -2.13
N ALA A 162 0.56 13.45 -1.83
CA ALA A 162 -0.16 13.72 -0.59
C ALA A 162 -1.40 12.84 -0.47
N GLY A 163 -1.54 12.14 0.66
CA GLY A 163 -2.64 11.21 0.92
C GLY A 163 -2.69 9.99 -0.01
N VAL A 164 -1.68 9.78 -0.87
CA VAL A 164 -1.63 8.63 -1.76
C VAL A 164 -1.07 7.42 -1.03
N ASP A 165 -1.74 6.28 -1.20
CA ASP A 165 -1.28 5.01 -0.67
C ASP A 165 -0.14 4.42 -1.50
N PHE A 166 0.94 4.08 -0.80
CA PHE A 166 2.07 3.31 -1.30
C PHE A 166 2.06 1.95 -0.61
N THR A 167 2.08 0.88 -1.40
CA THR A 167 2.02 -0.49 -0.90
C THR A 167 3.30 -1.23 -1.24
N CYS A 168 3.97 -1.77 -0.23
CA CYS A 168 5.05 -2.70 -0.40
C CYS A 168 4.50 -4.13 -0.47
N HIS A 169 4.88 -4.87 -1.51
CA HIS A 169 4.54 -6.28 -1.71
C HIS A 169 5.79 -7.12 -1.47
N ALA A 170 5.66 -8.14 -0.62
CA ALA A 170 6.66 -9.18 -0.41
C ALA A 170 6.11 -10.51 -0.94
N TYR A 171 6.83 -11.11 -1.89
CA TYR A 171 6.48 -12.39 -2.47
C TYR A 171 7.72 -13.19 -2.81
N THR A 172 7.59 -14.51 -2.88
CA THR A 172 8.65 -15.37 -3.37
C THR A 172 8.44 -15.55 -4.88
N PRO A 173 9.41 -15.19 -5.75
CA PRO A 173 9.34 -15.51 -7.17
C PRO A 173 9.36 -17.02 -7.29
N THR A 174 8.22 -17.60 -7.64
CA THR A 174 8.16 -19.00 -8.02
C THR A 174 7.73 -19.01 -9.47
N GLU A 175 8.58 -19.52 -10.34
CA GLU A 175 8.16 -19.95 -11.68
C GLU A 175 7.37 -21.26 -11.57
N LEU A 176 6.38 -21.32 -10.67
CA LEU A 176 5.44 -22.44 -10.62
C LEU A 176 4.38 -22.20 -11.69
N HIS A 177 4.83 -22.20 -12.95
CA HIS A 177 4.00 -22.57 -14.08
C HIS A 177 3.77 -24.09 -14.01
N GLY A 178 2.85 -24.48 -13.13
CA GLY A 178 2.08 -25.70 -13.35
C GLY A 178 1.00 -25.36 -14.38
N ASP A 179 0.82 -26.23 -15.36
CA ASP A 179 -0.20 -26.18 -16.44
C ASP A 179 -1.66 -26.12 -15.91
N ASP A 180 -1.86 -26.09 -14.59
CA ASP A 180 -3.14 -26.10 -13.88
C ASP A 180 -3.40 -24.83 -13.04
N GLY A 181 -2.58 -23.78 -13.16
CA GLY A 181 -2.90 -22.46 -12.61
C GLY A 181 -3.00 -22.36 -11.07
N SER A 182 -2.50 -23.35 -10.32
CA SER A 182 -2.43 -23.35 -8.84
C SER A 182 -0.95 -23.31 -8.39
N ALA A 183 -0.48 -22.45 -7.48
CA ALA A 183 -1.10 -21.45 -6.63
C ALA A 183 -0.21 -20.19 -6.65
N ILE A 184 -0.78 -19.05 -7.03
CA ILE A 184 -0.14 -17.74 -6.79
C ILE A 184 -0.14 -17.54 -5.27
N VAL A 185 1.01 -17.73 -4.61
CA VAL A 185 1.15 -17.35 -3.20
C VAL A 185 0.84 -15.86 -3.11
N GLN A 186 -0.28 -15.51 -2.47
CA GLN A 186 -0.72 -14.13 -2.38
C GLN A 186 0.39 -13.30 -1.73
N PRO A 187 0.82 -12.19 -2.37
CA PRO A 187 1.88 -11.36 -1.83
C PRO A 187 1.44 -10.81 -0.47
N ARG A 188 2.35 -10.81 0.49
CA ARG A 188 2.13 -10.12 1.76
C ARG A 188 2.36 -8.63 1.56
N THR A 189 1.50 -7.79 2.09
CA THR A 189 1.51 -6.36 1.80
C THR A 189 1.57 -5.49 3.05
N ALA A 190 2.19 -4.33 2.91
CA ALA A 190 2.15 -3.24 3.89
C ALA A 190 1.90 -1.92 3.18
N THR A 191 0.88 -1.19 3.63
CA THR A 191 0.44 0.07 3.01
C THR A 191 0.67 1.25 3.95
N ILE A 192 1.16 2.35 3.37
CA ILE A 192 1.34 3.64 4.04
C ILE A 192 0.80 4.76 3.14
N SER A 193 0.42 5.87 3.75
CA SER A 193 0.11 7.13 3.08
C SER A 193 1.11 8.21 3.46
N LEU A 194 1.26 9.25 2.64
CA LEU A 194 2.10 10.40 2.95
C LEU A 194 1.23 11.58 3.44
N ASN A 195 1.45 12.02 4.67
CA ASN A 195 0.85 13.23 5.21
C ASN A 195 1.73 14.44 4.89
N VAL A 196 1.39 15.16 3.81
CA VAL A 196 2.16 16.30 3.31
C VAL A 196 1.43 17.60 3.63
N THR A 197 2.08 18.49 4.37
CA THR A 197 1.60 19.84 4.66
C THR A 197 1.76 20.74 3.43
N LEU A 198 0.67 21.35 2.99
CA LEU A 198 0.56 22.09 1.73
C LEU A 198 -0.05 23.48 1.96
N PRO A 199 0.56 24.58 1.47
CA PRO A 199 -0.07 25.89 1.54
C PRO A 199 -1.31 25.95 0.64
N PRO A 200 -2.22 26.92 0.82
CA PRO A 200 -3.29 27.16 -0.14
C PRO A 200 -2.69 27.39 -1.53
N MET A 201 -3.29 26.81 -2.57
CA MET A 201 -2.92 27.08 -3.96
C MET A 201 -3.51 28.39 -4.45
N GLU A 202 -4.68 28.73 -3.92
CA GLU A 202 -5.45 29.89 -4.32
C GLU A 202 -6.28 30.38 -3.14
N VAL A 203 -6.39 31.70 -3.04
CA VAL A 203 -7.35 32.42 -2.20
C VAL A 203 -8.03 33.43 -3.11
N ARG A 204 -9.37 33.41 -3.18
CA ARG A 204 -10.16 34.35 -3.97
C ARG A 204 -11.39 34.83 -3.22
N ILE A 205 -11.72 36.10 -3.38
CA ILE A 205 -12.95 36.71 -2.91
C ILE A 205 -13.99 36.62 -4.02
N LEU A 206 -15.08 35.92 -3.74
CA LEU A 206 -16.28 35.85 -4.55
C LEU A 206 -17.26 36.89 -4.03
N GLY A 207 -17.60 37.86 -4.87
CA GLY A 207 -18.35 39.05 -4.47
C GLY A 207 -19.70 39.24 -5.18
N SER A 208 -20.36 40.33 -4.80
CA SER A 208 -21.57 40.83 -5.47
C SER A 208 -21.21 41.65 -6.72
N GLU A 209 -22.17 41.81 -7.63
CA GLU A 209 -22.08 42.79 -8.72
C GLU A 209 -21.87 44.21 -8.14
N GLN A 210 -21.06 45.00 -8.85
CA GLN A 210 -20.76 46.39 -8.53
C GLN A 210 -21.28 47.31 -9.63
N PRO A 211 -21.60 48.58 -9.31
CA PRO A 211 -21.48 49.24 -8.00
C PRO A 211 -22.63 48.85 -7.02
N ILE A 212 -22.43 49.08 -5.72
CA ILE A 212 -23.37 48.68 -4.66
C ILE A 212 -24.10 49.91 -4.12
N ALA A 213 -25.43 49.85 -3.97
CA ALA A 213 -26.20 50.93 -3.35
C ALA A 213 -25.88 51.06 -1.86
N ALA A 214 -25.72 52.30 -1.37
CA ALA A 214 -25.57 52.57 0.06
C ALA A 214 -26.81 52.12 0.86
N GLY A 215 -26.61 51.51 2.02
CA GLY A 215 -27.66 50.92 2.87
C GLY A 215 -27.99 49.46 2.54
N ARG A 216 -27.32 48.85 1.55
CA ARG A 216 -27.56 47.46 1.15
C ARG A 216 -26.59 46.51 1.87
N SER A 217 -27.11 45.40 2.37
CA SER A 217 -26.29 44.29 2.86
C SER A 217 -25.83 43.39 1.72
N ILE A 218 -24.53 43.10 1.66
CA ILE A 218 -23.94 42.18 0.69
C ILE A 218 -23.28 40.99 1.38
N ARG A 219 -23.14 39.89 0.63
CA ARG A 219 -22.42 38.68 1.03
C ARG A 219 -21.16 38.54 0.19
N LEU A 220 -20.00 38.51 0.84
CA LEU A 220 -18.72 38.20 0.21
C LEU A 220 -18.22 36.86 0.74
N VAL A 221 -17.74 35.99 -0.14
CA VAL A 221 -17.22 34.67 0.22
C VAL A 221 -15.75 34.60 -0.16
N CYS A 222 -14.88 34.50 0.84
CA CYS A 222 -13.48 34.19 0.59
C CYS A 222 -13.32 32.68 0.51
N ARG A 223 -12.80 32.19 -0.61
CA ARG A 223 -12.62 30.77 -0.92
C ARG A 223 -11.13 30.47 -1.04
N ALA A 224 -10.64 29.55 -0.22
CA ALA A 224 -9.27 29.01 -0.30
C ALA A 224 -9.30 27.55 -0.72
N VAL A 225 -8.38 27.15 -1.61
CA VAL A 225 -8.34 25.80 -2.18
C VAL A 225 -6.95 25.17 -2.03
N GLY A 226 -6.91 23.86 -1.79
CA GLY A 226 -5.68 23.06 -1.88
C GLY A 226 -4.73 23.19 -0.68
N SER A 227 -5.21 23.70 0.45
CA SER A 227 -4.44 23.71 1.70
C SER A 227 -4.63 22.40 2.45
N HIS A 228 -3.53 21.81 2.93
CA HIS A 228 -3.58 20.66 3.83
C HIS A 228 -2.63 20.86 5.02
N PRO A 229 -3.11 20.89 6.27
CA PRO A 229 -4.51 20.92 6.68
C PRO A 229 -5.29 22.14 6.13
N PRO A 230 -6.64 22.18 6.30
CA PRO A 230 -7.48 23.27 5.83
C PRO A 230 -6.97 24.65 6.29
N ALA A 231 -7.09 25.65 5.40
CA ALA A 231 -6.53 26.97 5.63
C ALA A 231 -7.32 27.74 6.69
N HIS A 232 -6.63 28.49 7.54
CA HIS A 232 -7.27 29.47 8.40
C HIS A 232 -7.48 30.80 7.64
N LEU A 233 -8.74 31.13 7.37
CA LEU A 233 -9.12 32.35 6.65
C LEU A 233 -9.43 33.53 7.58
N THR A 234 -8.92 34.71 7.24
CA THR A 234 -9.13 35.95 7.99
C THR A 234 -9.54 37.08 7.05
N TRP A 235 -10.50 37.89 7.48
CA TRP A 235 -10.98 39.08 6.77
C TRP A 235 -10.47 40.35 7.45
N TRP A 236 -10.14 41.35 6.63
CA TRP A 236 -9.60 42.63 7.07
C TRP A 236 -10.23 43.76 6.25
N SER A 237 -10.52 44.88 6.92
CA SER A 237 -10.82 46.16 6.28
C SER A 237 -9.68 47.13 6.62
N GLY A 238 -8.84 47.43 5.64
CA GLY A 238 -7.57 48.10 5.91
C GLY A 238 -6.70 47.32 6.92
N SER A 239 -6.42 47.93 8.07
CA SER A 239 -5.67 47.33 9.19
C SER A 239 -6.56 46.64 10.24
N SER A 240 -7.88 46.76 10.15
CA SER A 240 -8.80 46.26 11.17
C SER A 240 -9.34 44.87 10.82
N PRO A 241 -9.21 43.87 11.70
CA PRO A 241 -9.73 42.53 11.44
C PRO A 241 -11.25 42.49 11.59
N LEU A 242 -11.92 41.84 10.64
CA LEU A 242 -13.37 41.63 10.65
C LEU A 242 -13.69 40.28 11.32
N ARG A 243 -14.42 40.32 12.44
CA ARG A 243 -14.66 39.13 13.29
C ARG A 243 -15.97 38.40 12.97
N GLN A 244 -16.95 39.08 12.40
CA GLN A 244 -18.25 38.49 12.03
C GLN A 244 -18.13 37.70 10.73
N VAL A 245 -17.46 36.55 10.81
CA VAL A 245 -17.15 35.69 9.66
C VAL A 245 -17.59 34.27 9.99
N VAL A 246 -18.41 33.68 9.11
CA VAL A 246 -18.79 32.27 9.18
C VAL A 246 -17.80 31.47 8.36
N ARG A 247 -17.09 30.53 9.01
CA ARG A 247 -16.11 29.65 8.36
C ARG A 247 -16.72 28.27 8.14
N ALA A 248 -16.43 27.67 6.98
CA ALA A 248 -16.82 26.31 6.67
C ALA A 248 -15.68 25.58 5.96
N ILE A 249 -15.65 24.26 6.13
CA ILE A 249 -14.76 23.35 5.42
C ILE A 249 -15.66 22.51 4.51
N GLU A 250 -15.37 22.53 3.22
CA GLU A 250 -16.18 21.94 2.16
C GLU A 250 -15.33 20.93 1.37
N GLU A 251 -15.96 20.16 0.48
CA GLU A 251 -15.28 19.20 -0.42
C GLU A 251 -14.28 18.26 0.30
N GLY A 252 -14.67 17.73 1.46
CA GLY A 252 -13.84 16.80 2.23
C GLY A 252 -12.53 17.40 2.79
N GLY A 253 -12.43 18.73 2.89
CA GLY A 253 -11.24 19.42 3.42
C GLY A 253 -10.46 20.21 2.39
N ASN A 254 -10.71 20.01 1.10
CA ASN A 254 -9.95 20.67 0.02
C ASN A 254 -10.27 22.17 -0.10
N VAL A 255 -11.49 22.56 0.26
CA VAL A 255 -11.96 23.95 0.16
C VAL A 255 -12.28 24.47 1.56
N THR A 256 -11.76 25.63 1.89
CA THR A 256 -12.17 26.39 3.07
C THR A 256 -12.82 27.68 2.63
N THR A 257 -13.97 28.02 3.22
CA THR A 257 -14.68 29.26 2.94
C THR A 257 -14.80 30.12 4.20
N ALA A 258 -14.76 31.43 4.01
CA ALA A 258 -14.99 32.43 5.03
C ALA A 258 -15.97 33.47 4.48
N THR A 259 -17.23 33.40 4.94
CA THR A 259 -18.30 34.29 4.50
C THR A 259 -18.37 35.52 5.39
N LEU A 260 -18.32 36.70 4.77
CA LEU A 260 -18.52 38.00 5.38
C LEU A 260 -19.85 38.58 4.89
N ASN A 261 -20.74 38.91 5.83
CA ASN A 261 -21.95 39.68 5.55
C ASN A 261 -21.73 41.10 6.10
N ILE A 262 -21.82 42.10 5.24
CA ILE A 262 -21.54 43.50 5.61
C ILE A 262 -22.63 44.42 5.06
N LEU A 263 -23.07 45.36 5.90
CA LEU A 263 -23.91 46.48 5.49
C LEU A 263 -23.02 47.54 4.85
N VAL A 264 -23.23 47.81 3.56
CA VAL A 264 -22.45 48.80 2.82
C VAL A 264 -23.05 50.18 3.04
N GLU A 265 -22.21 51.15 3.39
CA GLU A 265 -22.61 52.53 3.70
C GLU A 265 -21.77 53.45 2.82
N ARG A 266 -22.16 54.73 2.69
CA ARG A 266 -21.42 55.68 1.84
C ARG A 266 -19.95 55.80 2.20
N GLN A 267 -19.63 55.75 3.49
CA GLN A 267 -18.25 55.85 3.98
C GLN A 267 -17.36 54.65 3.59
N HIS A 268 -17.97 53.54 3.14
CA HIS A 268 -17.25 52.35 2.68
C HIS A 268 -16.82 52.45 1.21
N ASP A 269 -17.20 53.51 0.48
CA ASP A 269 -16.77 53.69 -0.91
C ASP A 269 -15.24 53.76 -1.02
N GLY A 270 -14.69 53.04 -2.01
CA GLY A 270 -13.25 52.92 -2.24
C GLY A 270 -12.49 52.09 -1.21
N THR A 271 -13.14 51.57 -0.15
CA THR A 271 -12.50 50.74 0.87
C THR A 271 -12.11 49.38 0.29
N THR A 272 -10.88 48.95 0.55
CA THR A 272 -10.38 47.63 0.13
C THR A 272 -10.50 46.62 1.27
N LEU A 273 -11.33 45.60 1.04
CA LEU A 273 -11.41 44.42 1.88
C LEU A 273 -10.32 43.44 1.46
N ARG A 274 -9.70 42.78 2.43
CA ARG A 274 -8.62 41.82 2.22
C ARG A 274 -8.95 40.52 2.91
N CYS A 275 -8.88 39.41 2.17
CA CYS A 275 -8.95 38.08 2.75
C CYS A 275 -7.59 37.40 2.66
N THR A 276 -7.12 36.85 3.77
CA THR A 276 -5.87 36.11 3.84
C THR A 276 -6.12 34.69 4.31
N GLY A 277 -5.67 33.71 3.53
CA GLY A 277 -5.67 32.29 3.84
C GLY A 277 -4.28 31.80 4.23
N ILE A 278 -4.19 31.16 5.40
CA ILE A 278 -2.93 30.71 5.98
C ILE A 278 -3.05 29.24 6.34
N ASN A 279 -2.12 28.40 5.91
CA ASN A 279 -2.03 27.05 6.48
C ASN A 279 -1.44 27.16 7.91
N PRO A 280 -2.12 26.68 8.96
CA PRO A 280 -1.64 26.79 10.34
C PRO A 280 -0.24 26.23 10.59
N ALA A 281 0.17 25.22 9.83
CA ALA A 281 1.50 24.60 9.91
C ALA A 281 2.54 25.28 9.01
N LEU A 282 2.13 26.20 8.12
CA LEU A 282 3.01 26.99 7.25
C LEU A 282 2.67 28.49 7.35
N PRO A 283 2.96 29.14 8.50
CA PRO A 283 2.57 30.54 8.73
C PRO A 283 3.28 31.55 7.82
N HIS A 284 4.39 31.16 7.20
CA HIS A 284 5.22 32.03 6.34
C HIS A 284 4.84 31.99 4.85
N SER A 285 3.81 31.23 4.47
CA SER A 285 3.31 31.16 3.09
C SER A 285 1.82 31.54 2.96
N PRO A 286 1.40 32.72 3.45
CA PRO A 286 0.02 33.17 3.31
C PRO A 286 -0.30 33.55 1.86
N LEU A 287 -1.52 33.24 1.42
CA LEU A 287 -2.08 33.80 0.20
C LEU A 287 -3.18 34.79 0.53
N THR A 288 -3.30 35.83 -0.28
CA THR A 288 -4.21 36.95 -0.02
C THR A 288 -4.88 37.39 -1.29
N ASP A 289 -6.16 37.74 -1.19
CA ASP A 289 -6.91 38.43 -2.23
C ASP A 289 -7.55 39.70 -1.68
N THR A 290 -7.85 40.66 -2.56
CA THR A 290 -8.40 41.96 -2.21
C THR A 290 -9.62 42.31 -3.06
N TYR A 291 -10.59 42.97 -2.44
CA TYR A 291 -11.85 43.37 -3.06
C TYR A 291 -12.15 44.82 -2.70
N ARG A 292 -12.09 45.71 -3.70
CA ARG A 292 -12.38 47.13 -3.52
C ARG A 292 -13.87 47.39 -3.67
N LEU A 293 -14.49 48.03 -2.68
CA LEU A 293 -15.89 48.41 -2.72
C LEU A 293 -16.09 49.65 -3.59
N THR A 294 -17.08 49.61 -4.48
CA THR A 294 -17.58 50.77 -5.22
C THR A 294 -19.04 50.98 -4.83
N VAL A 295 -19.34 52.14 -4.24
CA VAL A 295 -20.65 52.44 -3.64
C VAL A 295 -21.26 53.65 -4.31
N TYR A 296 -22.53 53.54 -4.70
CA TYR A 296 -23.30 54.65 -5.24
C TYR A 296 -24.45 55.03 -4.31
N CYS A 297 -24.87 56.29 -4.39
CA CYS A 297 -26.06 56.79 -3.72
C CYS A 297 -27.15 56.94 -4.77
N GLU A 298 -28.34 56.42 -4.48
CA GLU A 298 -29.57 56.80 -5.18
C GLU A 298 -30.06 58.17 -4.70
#